data_AF-A0A972Z9E1-F1
#
_entry.id   AF-A0A972Z9E1-F1
#
_cell.length_a   1.000
_cell.length_b   1.000
_cell.length_c   1.000
_cell.angle_alpha   90.00
_cell.angle_beta   90.00
_cell.angle_gamma   90.00
#
_symmetry.space_group_name_H-M   'P 1'
#
loop_
_entity.id
_entity.type
_entity.pdbx_description
1 polymer ?
#
loop_
_entity_poly.entity_id
_entity_poly.type
_entity_poly.pdbx_seq_one_letter_code
_entity_poly.pdbx_strand_id
1 'polypeptide(L)'
;MVQSNSVAAAIKSSMGIPPTITGIVLAVATALVIIGGIKSIGRVAAKIVPAMAIIYVAGSLIVLIAKASVVPEAFGLIFSNAFSGQAVAGGLIGSVIRFGVARGIFSNEADLGSAPIAHAASKIKDPVVQGIIASLGAFIDTLVICTMTALVILVSGLLSFADNGLMSITDNLSGAALSATAYN
;
A
#
# COMPACT_ATOMS: atom_id res chain seq x y z
N MET A 1 -15.43 2.86 1.02
CA MET A 1 -15.80 1.51 1.52
C MET A 1 -14.60 0.57 1.61
N VAL A 2 -13.71 0.52 0.60
CA VAL A 2 -12.53 -0.37 0.63
C VAL A 2 -11.63 -0.14 1.85
N GLN A 3 -11.21 1.10 2.11
CA GLN A 3 -10.26 1.41 3.20
C GLN A 3 -10.84 1.11 4.59
N SER A 4 -12.07 1.54 4.88
CA SER A 4 -12.73 1.28 6.16
C SER A 4 -12.95 -0.21 6.41
N ASN A 5 -13.25 -0.99 5.37
CA ASN A 5 -13.42 -2.44 5.48
C ASN A 5 -12.09 -3.14 5.77
N SER A 6 -11.01 -2.76 5.10
CA SER A 6 -9.67 -3.31 5.34
C SER A 6 -9.19 -3.06 6.78
N VAL A 7 -9.42 -1.85 7.31
CA VAL A 7 -9.10 -1.52 8.71
C VAL A 7 -9.92 -2.36 9.68
N ALA A 8 -11.24 -2.49 9.44
CA ALA A 8 -12.12 -3.30 10.29
C ALA A 8 -11.73 -4.80 10.27
N ALA A 9 -11.36 -5.34 9.11
CA ALA A 9 -10.89 -6.71 8.99
C ALA A 9 -9.57 -6.94 9.76
N ALA A 10 -8.60 -6.04 9.61
CA ALA A 10 -7.32 -6.12 10.33
C ALA A 10 -7.51 -6.04 11.85
N ILE A 11 -8.29 -5.08 12.33
CA ILE A 11 -8.55 -4.91 13.77
C ILE A 11 -9.32 -6.12 14.34
N LYS A 12 -10.30 -6.67 13.60
CA LYS A 12 -10.99 -7.89 14.01
C LYS A 12 -10.01 -9.06 14.14
N SER A 13 -9.09 -9.21 13.18
CA SER A 13 -8.12 -10.31 13.17
C SER A 13 -7.08 -10.19 14.29
N SER A 14 -6.58 -8.98 14.56
CA SER A 14 -5.49 -8.78 15.54
C SER A 14 -6.00 -8.59 16.97
N MET A 15 -7.15 -7.95 17.15
CA MET A 15 -7.67 -7.54 18.47
C MET A 15 -9.03 -8.14 18.82
N GLY A 16 -9.65 -8.91 17.91
CA GLY A 16 -10.97 -9.50 18.14
C GLY A 16 -12.13 -8.50 18.15
N ILE A 17 -11.90 -7.23 17.82
CA ILE A 17 -12.94 -6.19 17.91
C ILE A 17 -13.94 -6.34 16.76
N PRO A 18 -15.26 -6.35 17.03
CA PRO A 18 -16.29 -6.43 16.00
C PRO A 18 -16.21 -5.27 14.98
N PRO A 19 -16.36 -5.55 13.66
CA PRO A 19 -16.31 -4.52 12.61
C PRO A 19 -17.28 -3.35 12.81
N THR A 20 -18.43 -3.59 13.43
CA THR A 20 -19.43 -2.54 13.74
C THR A 20 -18.85 -1.48 14.66
N ILE A 21 -18.09 -1.87 15.69
CA ILE A 21 -17.49 -0.93 16.65
C ILE A 21 -16.40 -0.13 15.94
N THR A 22 -15.51 -0.80 15.20
CA THR A 22 -14.49 -0.13 14.39
C THR A 22 -15.10 0.86 13.40
N GLY A 23 -16.20 0.46 12.72
CA GLY A 23 -16.92 1.31 11.78
C GLY A 23 -17.50 2.57 12.44
N ILE A 24 -18.13 2.45 13.60
CA ILE A 24 -18.67 3.59 14.35
C ILE A 24 -17.54 4.55 14.75
N VAL A 25 -16.44 4.03 15.29
CA VAL A 25 -15.29 4.86 15.70
C VAL A 25 -14.70 5.60 14.49
N LEU A 26 -14.49 4.90 13.37
CA LEU A 26 -13.99 5.51 12.13
C LEU A 26 -14.96 6.57 11.59
N ALA A 27 -16.27 6.34 11.65
CA ALA A 27 -17.28 7.28 11.20
C ALA A 27 -17.25 8.58 12.04
N VAL A 28 -17.22 8.46 13.38
CA VAL A 28 -17.15 9.62 14.28
C VAL A 28 -15.84 10.38 14.08
N ALA A 29 -14.69 9.68 14.05
CA ALA A 29 -13.40 10.32 13.84
C ALA A 29 -13.34 11.07 12.49
N THR A 30 -13.88 10.45 11.44
CA THR A 30 -13.92 11.05 10.10
C THR A 30 -14.86 12.25 10.05
N ALA A 31 -16.03 12.17 10.70
CA ALA A 31 -16.97 13.29 10.79
C ALA A 31 -16.33 14.51 11.47
N LEU A 32 -15.61 14.31 12.57
CA LEU A 32 -14.90 15.39 13.28
C LEU A 32 -13.89 16.12 12.38
N VAL A 33 -13.22 15.40 11.49
CA VAL A 33 -12.24 16.00 10.56
C VAL A 33 -12.95 16.73 9.41
N ILE A 34 -13.96 16.10 8.79
CA ILE A 34 -14.62 16.60 7.58
C ILE A 34 -15.51 17.82 7.86
N ILE A 35 -16.17 17.91 9.02
CA ILE A 35 -17.05 19.05 9.38
C ILE A 35 -16.30 20.39 9.31
N GLY A 36 -15.00 20.40 9.61
CA GLY A 36 -14.16 21.61 9.52
C GLY A 36 -13.69 21.99 8.11
N GLY A 37 -14.13 21.25 7.07
CA GLY A 37 -13.80 21.50 5.66
C GLY A 37 -12.33 21.26 5.28
N ILE A 38 -11.93 21.71 4.09
CA ILE A 38 -10.60 21.43 3.50
C ILE A 38 -9.42 21.91 4.37
N LYS A 39 -9.60 23.00 5.13
CA LYS A 39 -8.59 23.52 6.06
C LYS A 39 -8.37 22.57 7.24
N SER A 40 -9.43 21.95 7.76
CA SER A 40 -9.35 20.94 8.83
C SER A 40 -8.69 19.67 8.32
N ILE A 41 -9.14 19.17 7.17
CA ILE A 41 -8.58 17.98 6.50
C ILE A 41 -7.08 18.15 6.30
N GLY A 42 -6.66 19.27 5.70
CA GLY A 42 -5.24 19.55 5.45
C GLY A 42 -4.42 19.63 6.74
N ARG A 43 -4.96 20.22 7.83
CA ARG A 43 -4.26 20.32 9.12
C ARG A 43 -4.04 18.96 9.78
N VAL A 44 -5.03 18.08 9.69
CA VAL A 44 -4.95 16.72 10.24
C VAL A 44 -4.02 15.87 9.39
N ALA A 45 -4.20 15.89 8.06
CA ALA A 45 -3.35 15.17 7.12
C ALA A 45 -1.87 15.57 7.25
N ALA A 46 -1.57 16.87 7.36
CA ALA A 46 -0.20 17.37 7.53
C ALA A 46 0.52 16.84 8.78
N LYS A 47 -0.21 16.33 9.77
CA LYS A 47 0.37 15.70 10.96
C LYS A 47 0.39 14.17 10.86
N ILE A 48 -0.73 13.59 10.43
CA ILE A 48 -0.90 12.13 10.39
C ILE A 48 -0.06 11.53 9.26
N VAL A 49 -0.06 12.11 8.06
CA VAL A 49 0.60 11.54 6.88
C VAL A 49 2.12 11.43 7.06
N PRO A 50 2.85 12.45 7.56
CA PRO A 50 4.28 12.28 7.80
C PRO A 50 4.57 11.24 8.89
N ALA A 51 3.79 11.25 9.98
CA ALA A 51 3.94 10.29 11.06
C ALA A 51 3.71 8.85 10.59
N MET A 52 2.66 8.61 9.78
CA MET A 52 2.34 7.29 9.24
C MET A 52 3.48 6.79 8.35
N ALA A 53 4.01 7.65 7.47
CA ALA A 53 5.09 7.27 6.55
C ALA A 53 6.37 6.92 7.32
N ILE A 54 6.74 7.71 8.31
CA ILE A 54 7.93 7.47 9.14
C ILE A 54 7.80 6.15 9.90
N ILE A 55 6.68 5.91 10.58
CA ILE A 55 6.45 4.67 11.34
C ILE A 55 6.49 3.46 10.40
N TYR A 56 5.86 3.57 9.23
CA TYR A 56 5.80 2.48 8.28
C TYR A 56 7.16 2.15 7.67
N VAL A 57 7.92 3.17 7.25
CA VAL A 57 9.28 3.01 6.73
C VAL A 57 10.19 2.44 7.82
N ALA A 58 10.13 2.97 9.05
CA ALA A 58 10.94 2.45 10.16
C ALA A 58 10.63 0.98 10.47
N GLY A 59 9.36 0.61 10.60
CA GLY A 59 8.93 -0.77 10.83
C GLY A 59 9.38 -1.71 9.70
N SER A 60 9.24 -1.26 8.45
CA SER A 60 9.68 -2.04 7.29
C SER A 60 11.21 -2.21 7.27
N LEU A 61 11.97 -1.16 7.59
CA LEU A 61 13.44 -1.26 7.68
C LEU A 61 13.87 -2.24 8.78
N ILE A 62 13.20 -2.25 9.93
CA ILE A 62 13.51 -3.20 11.01
C ILE A 62 13.38 -4.64 10.50
N VAL A 63 12.27 -4.97 9.84
CA VAL A 63 12.04 -6.32 9.29
C VAL A 63 13.06 -6.65 8.19
N LEU A 64 13.29 -5.73 7.25
CA LEU A 64 14.20 -5.95 6.13
C LEU A 64 15.66 -6.08 6.57
N ILE A 65 16.09 -5.34 7.60
CA ILE A 65 17.44 -5.48 8.18
C ILE A 65 17.56 -6.83 8.90
N ALA A 66 16.53 -7.26 9.63
CA ALA A 66 16.52 -8.58 10.29
C ALA A 66 16.55 -9.74 9.28
N LYS A 67 16.11 -9.50 8.04
CA LYS A 67 16.10 -10.47 6.92
C LYS A 67 17.05 -10.07 5.78
N ALA A 68 18.10 -9.30 6.06
CA ALA A 68 18.92 -8.66 5.03
C ALA A 68 19.53 -9.65 4.00
N SER A 69 19.84 -10.88 4.42
CA SER A 69 20.44 -11.90 3.55
C SER A 69 19.52 -12.34 2.40
N VAL A 70 18.19 -12.31 2.59
CA VAL A 70 17.20 -12.77 1.59
C VAL A 70 16.60 -11.62 0.78
N VAL A 71 16.88 -10.35 1.14
CA VAL A 71 16.38 -9.19 0.41
C VAL A 71 16.84 -9.16 -1.06
N PRO A 72 18.12 -9.44 -1.41
CA PRO A 72 18.54 -9.47 -2.81
C PRO A 72 17.81 -10.53 -3.64
N GLU A 73 17.55 -11.69 -3.04
CA GLU A 73 16.78 -12.77 -3.68
C GLU A 73 15.32 -12.34 -3.91
N ALA A 74 14.69 -11.69 -2.92
CA ALA A 74 13.34 -11.15 -3.04
C ALA A 74 13.22 -10.14 -4.21
N PHE A 75 14.23 -9.27 -4.40
CA PHE A 75 14.28 -8.40 -5.57
C PHE A 75 14.40 -9.19 -6.88
N GLY A 76 15.25 -10.21 -6.93
CA GLY A 76 15.38 -11.10 -8.10
C GLY A 76 14.06 -11.79 -8.46
N LEU A 77 13.29 -12.20 -7.46
CA LEU A 77 11.96 -12.81 -7.65
C LEU A 77 10.98 -11.84 -8.32
N ILE A 78 11.00 -10.55 -7.99
CA ILE A 78 10.11 -9.56 -8.62
C ILE A 78 10.35 -9.51 -10.14
N PHE A 79 11.60 -9.36 -10.56
CA PHE A 79 11.93 -9.25 -11.99
C PHE A 79 11.76 -10.57 -12.74
N SER A 80 12.21 -11.68 -12.16
CA SER A 80 12.06 -12.99 -12.80
C SER A 80 10.59 -13.38 -12.98
N ASN A 81 9.72 -13.14 -11.99
CA ASN A 81 8.29 -13.44 -12.14
C ASN A 81 7.57 -12.45 -13.07
N ALA A 82 7.98 -11.18 -13.11
CA ALA A 82 7.39 -10.20 -14.01
C ALA A 82 7.76 -10.42 -15.49
N PHE A 83 8.96 -10.97 -15.77
CA PHE A 83 9.53 -11.04 -17.12
C PHE A 83 9.92 -12.45 -17.61
N SER A 84 9.63 -13.53 -16.88
CA SER A 84 10.02 -14.89 -17.31
C SER A 84 9.12 -15.49 -18.40
N GLY A 85 9.77 -16.13 -19.39
CA GLY A 85 9.10 -16.79 -20.52
C GLY A 85 8.19 -17.98 -20.16
N GLN A 86 8.38 -18.63 -19.00
CA GLN A 86 7.49 -19.72 -18.55
C GLN A 86 6.08 -19.22 -18.21
N ALA A 87 5.94 -17.97 -17.76
CA ALA A 87 4.65 -17.31 -17.57
C ALA A 87 3.99 -16.86 -18.90
N VAL A 88 4.76 -16.75 -19.99
CA VAL A 88 4.25 -16.34 -21.32
C VAL A 88 3.42 -17.44 -21.96
N ALA A 89 3.86 -18.70 -21.86
CA ALA A 89 3.15 -19.83 -22.46
C ALA A 89 1.77 -20.11 -21.81
N GLY A 90 1.54 -19.63 -20.58
CA GLY A 90 0.30 -19.82 -19.82
C GLY A 90 -0.60 -18.59 -19.67
N GLY A 91 -0.30 -17.45 -20.30
CA GLY A 91 -1.08 -16.20 -20.14
C GLY A 91 -0.89 -15.47 -18.79
N LEU A 92 0.06 -15.94 -17.97
CA LEU A 92 0.33 -15.43 -16.62
C LEU A 92 1.01 -14.06 -16.62
N ILE A 93 1.89 -13.74 -17.58
CA ILE A 93 2.50 -12.39 -17.67
C ILE A 93 1.43 -11.30 -17.79
N GLY A 94 0.45 -11.50 -18.68
CA GLY A 94 -0.64 -10.56 -18.87
C GLY A 94 -1.42 -10.33 -17.58
N SER A 95 -1.59 -11.38 -16.76
CA SER A 95 -2.25 -11.27 -15.46
C SER A 95 -1.42 -10.50 -14.43
N VAL A 96 -0.12 -10.77 -14.31
CA VAL A 96 0.79 -10.10 -13.35
C VAL A 96 0.88 -8.61 -13.67
N ILE A 97 1.10 -8.26 -14.95
CA ILE A 97 1.14 -6.86 -15.39
C ILE A 97 -0.22 -6.20 -15.17
N ARG A 98 -1.32 -6.84 -15.57
CA ARG A 98 -2.67 -6.28 -15.38
C ARG A 98 -2.98 -6.02 -13.91
N PHE A 99 -2.70 -6.98 -13.02
CA PHE A 99 -2.93 -6.81 -11.59
C PHE A 99 -2.00 -5.77 -10.98
N GLY A 100 -0.73 -5.75 -11.38
CA GLY A 100 0.24 -4.74 -10.95
C GLY A 100 -0.16 -3.32 -11.35
N VAL A 101 -0.53 -3.12 -12.63
CA VAL A 101 -1.01 -1.83 -13.14
C VAL A 101 -2.32 -1.43 -12.45
N ALA A 102 -3.30 -2.33 -12.37
CA ALA A 102 -4.59 -2.00 -11.75
C ALA A 102 -4.45 -1.65 -10.26
N ARG A 103 -3.63 -2.38 -9.50
CA ARG A 103 -3.35 -2.07 -8.09
C ARG A 103 -2.49 -0.82 -7.93
N GLY A 104 -1.52 -0.61 -8.82
CA GLY A 104 -0.65 0.57 -8.83
C GLY A 104 -1.43 1.86 -9.03
N ILE A 105 -2.25 1.91 -10.09
CA ILE A 105 -3.16 3.04 -10.38
C ILE A 105 -4.11 3.31 -9.21
N PHE A 106 -4.62 2.26 -8.56
CA PHE A 106 -5.49 2.41 -7.40
C PHE A 106 -4.77 2.98 -6.17
N SER A 107 -3.47 2.70 -6.00
CA SER A 107 -2.68 3.17 -4.85
C SER A 107 -2.28 4.63 -5.00
N ASN A 108 -1.63 4.97 -6.13
CA ASN A 108 -1.09 6.30 -6.36
C ASN A 108 -2.09 7.28 -6.98
N GLU A 109 -3.30 6.82 -7.29
CA GLU A 109 -4.36 7.58 -7.94
C GLU A 109 -3.94 8.19 -9.30
N ALA A 110 -2.96 7.58 -9.97
CA ALA A 110 -2.54 8.01 -11.30
C ALA A 110 -3.73 7.97 -12.27
N ASP A 111 -3.93 9.06 -13.00
CA ASP A 111 -5.00 9.21 -14.00
C ASP A 111 -6.45 9.07 -13.47
N LEU A 112 -6.67 9.05 -12.14
CA LEU A 112 -8.02 9.08 -11.56
C LEU A 112 -8.64 10.49 -11.49
N GLY A 113 -7.84 11.53 -11.70
CA GLY A 113 -8.29 12.93 -11.67
C GLY A 113 -8.66 13.45 -10.28
N SER A 114 -8.55 12.64 -9.22
CA SER A 114 -8.83 13.00 -7.82
C SER A 114 -7.73 13.85 -7.19
N ALA A 115 -6.45 13.47 -7.38
CA ALA A 115 -5.32 14.18 -6.80
C ALA A 115 -5.27 15.69 -7.17
N PRO A 116 -5.51 16.11 -8.43
CA PRO A 116 -5.58 17.53 -8.80
C PRO A 116 -6.58 18.36 -7.98
N ILE A 117 -7.67 17.77 -7.48
CA ILE A 117 -8.67 18.47 -6.66
C ILE A 117 -8.03 18.98 -5.36
N ALA A 118 -7.19 18.17 -4.73
CA ALA A 118 -6.46 18.56 -3.52
C ALA A 118 -5.36 19.58 -3.83
N HIS A 119 -4.63 19.40 -4.93
CA HIS A 119 -3.57 20.33 -5.36
C HIS A 119 -4.11 21.71 -5.77
N ALA A 120 -5.33 21.78 -6.30
CA ALA A 120 -6.02 23.02 -6.62
C ALA A 120 -6.33 23.88 -5.37
N ALA A 121 -6.42 23.28 -4.19
CA ALA A 121 -6.58 24.00 -2.92
C ALA A 121 -5.25 24.56 -2.36
N SER A 122 -4.13 24.31 -3.03
CA SER A 122 -2.82 24.80 -2.61
C SER A 122 -2.67 26.32 -2.82
N LYS A 123 -1.72 26.93 -2.09
CA LYS A 123 -1.37 28.35 -2.24
C LYS A 123 -0.27 28.61 -3.28
N ILE A 124 0.21 27.56 -3.94
CA ILE A 124 1.32 27.65 -4.89
C ILE A 124 0.77 28.19 -6.21
N LYS A 125 1.37 29.28 -6.71
CA LYS A 125 0.92 29.97 -7.92
C LYS A 125 1.48 29.37 -9.20
N ASP A 126 2.65 28.73 -9.10
CA ASP A 126 3.32 28.12 -10.25
C ASP A 126 2.79 26.68 -10.46
N PRO A 127 2.09 26.41 -11.57
CA PRO A 127 1.55 25.09 -11.85
C PRO A 127 2.65 24.03 -12.07
N VAL A 128 3.84 24.43 -12.55
CA VAL A 128 4.98 23.52 -12.74
C VAL A 128 5.48 23.04 -11.38
N VAL A 129 5.64 23.95 -10.43
CA VAL A 129 6.06 23.60 -9.06
C VAL A 129 5.02 22.71 -8.39
N GLN A 130 3.73 22.98 -8.56
CA GLN A 130 2.68 22.08 -8.04
C GLN A 130 2.69 20.70 -8.69
N GLY A 131 2.92 20.63 -10.01
CA GLY A 131 3.05 19.35 -10.71
C GLY A 131 4.18 18.48 -10.18
N ILE A 132 5.34 19.08 -9.88
CA ILE A 132 6.48 18.37 -9.29
C ILE A 132 6.17 17.89 -7.87
N ILE A 133 5.47 18.69 -7.06
CA ILE A 133 5.06 18.28 -5.71
C ILE A 133 4.01 17.16 -5.77
N ALA A 134 3.09 17.21 -6.72
CA ALA A 134 2.09 16.17 -6.94
C ALA A 134 2.73 14.84 -7.35
N SER A 135 3.71 14.87 -8.26
CA SER A 135 4.41 13.64 -8.69
C SER A 135 5.24 13.00 -7.57
N LEU A 136 5.74 13.80 -6.62
CA LEU A 136 6.41 13.28 -5.42
C LEU A 136 5.47 12.41 -4.56
N GLY A 137 4.17 12.71 -4.54
CA GLY A 137 3.17 11.89 -3.85
C GLY A 137 3.14 10.46 -4.39
N ALA A 138 3.04 10.32 -5.72
CA ALA A 138 3.06 9.01 -6.39
C ALA A 138 4.40 8.28 -6.20
N PHE A 139 5.51 9.02 -6.21
CA PHE A 139 6.84 8.46 -5.92
C PHE A 139 6.92 7.84 -4.52
N ILE A 140 6.52 8.61 -3.49
CA ILE A 140 6.58 8.14 -2.10
C ILE A 140 5.62 6.95 -1.90
N ASP A 141 4.39 7.03 -2.41
CA ASP A 141 3.41 5.95 -2.25
C ASP A 141 3.86 4.65 -2.93
N THR A 142 4.18 4.70 -4.22
CA THR A 142 4.46 3.48 -4.98
C THR A 142 5.89 3.01 -4.83
N LEU A 143 6.88 3.87 -5.07
CA LEU A 143 8.28 3.44 -5.13
C LEU A 143 8.90 3.25 -3.74
N VAL A 144 8.42 3.96 -2.73
CA VAL A 144 8.91 3.80 -1.36
C VAL A 144 8.00 2.86 -0.57
N ILE A 145 6.77 3.28 -0.27
CA ILE A 145 5.90 2.55 0.66
C ILE A 145 5.46 1.20 0.09
N CYS A 146 4.93 1.15 -1.14
CA CYS A 146 4.48 -0.11 -1.73
C CYS A 146 5.64 -1.08 -1.99
N THR A 147 6.80 -0.60 -2.45
CA THR A 147 8.00 -1.45 -2.60
C THR A 147 8.43 -2.06 -1.28
N MET A 148 8.51 -1.27 -0.21
CA MET A 148 8.87 -1.79 1.12
C MET A 148 7.86 -2.82 1.61
N THR A 149 6.57 -2.57 1.40
CA THR A 149 5.49 -3.53 1.72
C THR A 149 5.67 -4.84 0.96
N ALA A 150 5.92 -4.76 -0.35
CA ALA A 150 6.12 -5.94 -1.19
C ALA A 150 7.34 -6.74 -0.73
N LEU A 151 8.46 -6.08 -0.41
CA LEU A 151 9.66 -6.74 0.08
C LEU A 151 9.44 -7.41 1.43
N VAL A 152 8.77 -6.75 2.38
CA VAL A 152 8.42 -7.33 3.68
C VAL A 152 7.57 -8.58 3.49
N ILE A 153 6.56 -8.54 2.62
CA ILE A 153 5.73 -9.71 2.29
C ILE A 153 6.61 -10.83 1.69
N LEU A 154 7.51 -10.51 0.76
CA LEU A 154 8.40 -11.50 0.13
C LEU A 154 9.35 -12.19 1.12
N VAL A 155 9.89 -11.46 2.09
CA VAL A 155 10.82 -12.02 3.08
C VAL A 155 10.14 -12.61 4.33
N SER A 156 8.81 -12.47 4.45
CA SER A 156 8.04 -12.96 5.60
C SER A 156 7.96 -14.48 5.71
N GLY A 157 8.25 -15.21 4.62
CA GLY A 157 8.10 -16.66 4.57
C GLY A 157 6.65 -17.15 4.43
N LEU A 158 5.69 -16.23 4.27
CA LEU A 158 4.26 -16.57 4.07
C LEU A 158 3.95 -17.10 2.67
N LEU A 159 4.95 -17.12 1.78
CA LEU A 159 4.82 -17.39 0.36
C LEU A 159 5.50 -18.71 0.01
N SER A 160 4.78 -19.56 -0.71
CA SER A 160 5.30 -20.81 -1.25
C SER A 160 5.10 -20.82 -2.76
N PHE A 161 6.15 -21.18 -3.49
CA PHE A 161 6.09 -21.34 -4.94
C PHE A 161 5.93 -22.83 -5.26
N ALA A 162 4.86 -23.19 -5.96
CA ALA A 162 4.68 -24.53 -6.48
C ALA A 162 5.59 -24.77 -7.69
N ASP A 163 5.87 -26.03 -8.01
CA ASP A 163 6.75 -26.44 -9.13
C ASP A 163 6.30 -25.91 -10.50
N ASN A 164 5.04 -25.51 -10.63
CA ASN A 164 4.48 -24.87 -11.83
C ASN A 164 4.64 -23.34 -11.86
N GLY A 165 5.39 -22.77 -10.92
CA GLY A 165 5.62 -21.32 -10.80
C GLY A 165 4.45 -20.54 -10.19
N LEU A 166 3.38 -21.21 -9.72
CA LEU A 166 2.28 -20.53 -9.05
C LEU A 166 2.64 -20.22 -7.59
N MET A 167 2.41 -18.96 -7.21
CA MET A 167 2.58 -18.47 -5.86
C MET A 167 1.32 -18.76 -5.03
N SER A 168 1.50 -19.44 -3.91
CA SER A 168 0.47 -19.66 -2.89
C SER A 168 0.81 -18.88 -1.63
N ILE A 169 -0.23 -18.32 -1.00
CA ILE A 169 -0.11 -17.56 0.25
C ILE A 169 -0.66 -18.42 1.38
N THR A 170 0.10 -18.53 2.46
CA THR A 170 -0.31 -19.26 3.67
C THR A 170 -1.67 -18.77 4.15
N ASP A 171 -2.57 -19.70 4.46
CA ASP A 171 -3.94 -19.46 4.93
C ASP A 171 -4.84 -18.61 4.01
N ASN A 172 -4.49 -18.47 2.72
CA ASN A 172 -5.19 -17.61 1.76
C ASN A 172 -5.35 -16.16 2.25
N LEU A 173 -4.41 -15.69 3.06
CA LEU A 173 -4.40 -14.32 3.57
C LEU A 173 -4.35 -13.32 2.41
N SER A 174 -5.09 -12.22 2.54
CA SER A 174 -5.09 -11.16 1.52
C SER A 174 -5.26 -9.77 2.13
N GLY A 175 -4.83 -8.76 1.38
CA GLY A 175 -4.97 -7.35 1.76
C GLY A 175 -4.33 -7.04 3.11
N ALA A 176 -5.07 -6.33 3.98
CA ALA A 176 -4.54 -5.86 5.26
C ALA A 176 -4.17 -7.00 6.23
N ALA A 177 -4.83 -8.16 6.16
CA ALA A 177 -4.51 -9.31 7.00
C ALA A 177 -3.16 -9.94 6.61
N LEU A 178 -2.87 -10.01 5.31
CA LEU A 178 -1.58 -10.46 4.81
C LEU A 178 -0.46 -9.52 5.25
N SER A 179 -0.64 -8.22 5.06
CA SER A 179 0.34 -7.23 5.51
C SER A 179 0.53 -7.29 7.03
N ALA A 180 -0.55 -7.31 7.83
CA ALA A 180 -0.43 -7.41 9.28
C ALA A 180 0.34 -8.66 9.74
N THR A 181 0.16 -9.79 9.06
CA THR A 181 0.87 -11.04 9.38
C THR A 181 2.34 -10.99 8.95
N ALA A 182 2.65 -10.35 7.81
CA ALA A 182 4.02 -10.25 7.30
C ALA A 182 4.95 -9.38 8.16
N TYR A 183 4.39 -8.48 8.98
CA TYR A 183 5.14 -7.62 9.90
C TYR A 183 5.30 -8.21 11.31
N ASN A 184 4.74 -9.40 11.59
CA ASN A 184 4.96 -10.14 12.85
C ASN A 184 6.20 -11.02 12.76
#